data_AF-A0A350BXH8-F1
#
_entry.id   AF-A0A350BXH8-F1
#
_cell.length_a   1.000
_cell.length_b   1.000
_cell.length_c   1.000
_cell.angle_alpha   90.00
_cell.angle_beta   90.00
_cell.angle_gamma   90.00
#
_symmetry.space_group_name_H-M   'P 1'
#
loop_
_entity.id
_entity.type
_entity.pdbx_description
1 polymer ?
#
loop_
_entity_poly.entity_id
_entity_poly.type
_entity_poly.pdbx_seq_one_letter_code
_entity_poly.pdbx_strand_id
1 'polypeptide(L)'
;MKKIGIGYENYRDFIDQDLYYVDKTLFIRDILEKGGIVTLLNRPRRFGKSLNLSMLQTFFEMELDEDGNIKDNSRYFTGMKVMECGVDVLSKMGKYPVIKLSLKGAKQPDFSQSFLMLRKEIIDEYSRHSYLKDSTRLDEKERQRFRELWLGENDWSERAKKFTGREEREYALREECGKYAASLKELSYFLKKHHGTNTIILIDEYDVPLENAWQHHFYDEMVSFIRSLFESALKTNDSLEFAVITGCLRISKESIFTGMNNLNVISIRSDNFAEAFGFTEGETMQMLADYGIAHKADEVRKWYDGYLFGNQEIYNPWSVTKYVYGQLDRPDSFPEPYWSNTSSNSIIKELILRSNESIREELDILIQGGTIEKRIHEDITYADVYETEDNIWNFLFFTGYMKKVSERWDGEDIFVSMRIPNLEVKSVYRHQIRSWFDRIVVSTDRNELYAAIIRKDTEAMENILTDLLEKSISTFDSDESFYHGYLLSMLTGFPSYGARANREEGDGRPDIVLYPRKPRDPAYIFELKVRKKYNRMADGLSEAYDQIETRRYEDGILDDGYAGVVSFAICFCKKSCIAGLYTHR
;
A
#
# COMPACT_ATOMS: atom_id res chain seq x y z
N MET A 1 -2.17 -30.96 7.79
CA MET A 1 -2.40 -29.59 7.30
C MET A 1 -1.15 -29.16 6.54
N LYS A 2 -1.30 -28.56 5.35
CA LYS A 2 -0.16 -28.07 4.57
C LYS A 2 0.48 -26.87 5.26
N LYS A 3 1.78 -26.62 5.00
CA LYS A 3 2.46 -25.45 5.53
C LYS A 3 2.01 -24.18 4.79
N ILE A 4 1.83 -23.07 5.51
CA ILE A 4 1.49 -21.78 4.90
C ILE A 4 2.76 -21.14 4.29
N GLY A 5 2.70 -20.82 3.00
CA GLY A 5 3.81 -20.21 2.25
C GLY A 5 3.92 -18.69 2.43
N ILE A 6 4.35 -18.22 3.60
CA ILE A 6 4.61 -16.78 3.82
C ILE A 6 5.88 -16.33 3.09
N GLY A 7 5.75 -15.35 2.19
CA GLY A 7 6.88 -14.71 1.51
C GLY A 7 7.37 -15.44 0.26
N TYR A 8 6.69 -16.50 -0.17
CA TYR A 8 7.01 -17.22 -1.40
C TYR A 8 6.41 -16.48 -2.60
N GLU A 9 7.23 -16.28 -3.64
CA GLU A 9 6.85 -15.59 -4.88
C GLU A 9 6.96 -16.53 -6.11
N ASN A 10 7.50 -17.75 -5.95
CA ASN A 10 7.65 -18.74 -7.01
C ASN A 10 6.60 -19.85 -6.88
N TYR A 11 5.85 -20.10 -7.96
CA TYR A 11 4.80 -21.13 -8.01
C TYR A 11 5.32 -22.54 -7.72
N ARG A 12 6.52 -22.88 -8.22
CA ARG A 12 7.08 -24.23 -8.06
C ARG A 12 7.34 -24.58 -6.61
N ASP A 13 7.76 -23.60 -5.80
CA ASP A 13 8.02 -23.80 -4.38
C ASP A 13 6.78 -24.26 -3.63
N PHE A 14 5.58 -23.82 -4.03
CA PHE A 14 4.34 -24.26 -3.41
C PHE A 14 4.08 -25.74 -3.64
N ILE A 15 4.47 -26.27 -4.79
CA ILE A 15 4.30 -27.68 -5.14
C ILE A 15 5.43 -28.51 -4.56
N ASP A 16 6.69 -28.12 -4.78
CA ASP A 16 7.88 -28.87 -4.36
C ASP A 16 8.01 -28.96 -2.83
N GLN A 17 7.51 -27.96 -2.08
CA GLN A 17 7.57 -27.93 -0.61
C GLN A 17 6.22 -28.27 0.05
N ASP A 18 5.24 -28.75 -0.73
CA ASP A 18 3.87 -29.07 -0.28
C ASP A 18 3.22 -27.95 0.58
N LEU A 19 3.31 -26.71 0.08
CA LEU A 19 2.71 -25.56 0.72
C LEU A 19 1.22 -25.45 0.36
N TYR A 20 0.46 -24.75 1.19
CA TYR A 20 -0.92 -24.42 0.90
C TYR A 20 -1.00 -23.42 -0.25
N TYR A 21 -1.70 -23.81 -1.31
CA TYR A 21 -1.86 -23.01 -2.51
C TYR A 21 -3.36 -22.92 -2.87
N VAL A 22 -3.85 -21.70 -3.04
CA VAL A 22 -5.19 -21.45 -3.59
C VAL A 22 -5.07 -21.50 -5.11
N ASP A 23 -5.75 -22.46 -5.73
CA ASP A 23 -5.58 -22.73 -7.16
C ASP A 23 -6.17 -21.64 -8.06
N LYS A 24 -5.24 -20.88 -8.68
CA LYS A 24 -5.47 -19.81 -9.67
C LYS A 24 -5.08 -20.21 -11.10
N THR A 25 -4.86 -21.49 -11.38
CA THR A 25 -4.32 -21.95 -12.66
C THR A 25 -5.23 -21.68 -13.87
N LEU A 26 -6.53 -21.44 -13.67
CA LEU A 26 -7.43 -20.97 -14.75
C LEU A 26 -7.03 -19.61 -15.32
N PHE A 27 -6.19 -18.85 -14.62
CA PHE A 27 -5.57 -17.64 -15.15
C PHE A 27 -4.80 -17.91 -16.47
N ILE A 28 -4.20 -19.09 -16.63
CA ILE A 28 -3.51 -19.50 -17.86
C ILE A 28 -4.48 -19.51 -19.05
N ARG A 29 -5.65 -20.14 -18.87
CA ARG A 29 -6.71 -20.15 -19.88
C ARG A 29 -7.19 -18.73 -20.18
N ASP A 30 -7.47 -17.95 -19.14
CA ASP A 30 -7.98 -16.59 -19.32
C ASP A 30 -6.98 -15.71 -20.09
N ILE A 31 -5.67 -15.88 -19.90
CA ILE A 31 -4.64 -15.17 -20.68
C ILE A 31 -4.68 -15.57 -22.15
N LEU A 32 -4.83 -16.86 -22.47
CA LEU A 32 -4.90 -17.34 -23.84
C LEU A 32 -6.19 -16.91 -24.56
N GLU A 33 -7.32 -16.89 -23.85
CA GLU A 33 -8.64 -16.62 -24.44
C GLU A 33 -8.99 -15.13 -24.49
N LYS A 34 -8.57 -14.36 -23.48
CA LYS A 34 -9.01 -12.96 -23.25
C LYS A 34 -7.85 -11.96 -23.27
N GLY A 35 -6.60 -12.44 -23.21
CA GLY A 35 -5.43 -11.60 -23.29
C GLY A 35 -5.25 -10.95 -24.66
N GLY A 36 -4.60 -9.79 -24.69
CA GLY A 36 -4.08 -9.21 -25.93
C GLY A 36 -2.64 -9.66 -26.18
N ILE A 37 -2.06 -9.25 -27.32
CA ILE A 37 -0.63 -9.44 -27.62
C ILE A 37 0.23 -8.88 -26.49
N VAL A 38 -0.15 -7.74 -25.93
CA VAL A 38 0.46 -7.19 -24.71
C VAL A 38 -0.64 -6.92 -23.71
N THR A 39 -0.63 -7.64 -22.59
CA THR A 39 -1.63 -7.50 -21.53
C THR A 39 -0.99 -6.88 -20.29
N LEU A 40 -1.46 -5.71 -19.87
CA LEU A 40 -1.06 -5.06 -18.62
C LEU A 40 -2.12 -5.31 -17.54
N LEU A 41 -1.72 -5.98 -16.45
CA LEU A 41 -2.58 -6.34 -15.33
C LEU A 41 -2.25 -5.44 -14.14
N ASN A 42 -3.17 -4.52 -13.83
CA ASN A 42 -3.04 -3.62 -12.68
C ASN A 42 -3.84 -4.16 -11.49
N ARG A 43 -3.13 -4.49 -10.41
CA ARG A 43 -3.74 -4.90 -9.14
C ARG A 43 -2.97 -4.30 -7.98
N PRO A 44 -3.61 -4.03 -6.84
CA PRO A 44 -2.91 -3.57 -5.66
C PRO A 44 -1.75 -4.50 -5.22
N ARG A 45 -0.87 -4.00 -4.37
CA ARG A 45 0.26 -4.79 -3.84
C ARG A 45 -0.23 -6.00 -3.07
N ARG A 46 0.56 -7.08 -3.09
CA ARG A 46 0.29 -8.34 -2.35
C ARG A 46 -0.96 -9.12 -2.80
N PHE A 47 -1.49 -8.88 -4.00
CA PHE A 47 -2.58 -9.67 -4.61
C PHE A 47 -2.13 -10.87 -5.47
N GLY A 48 -0.88 -11.32 -5.32
CA GLY A 48 -0.38 -12.53 -5.99
C GLY A 48 0.18 -12.34 -7.42
N LYS A 49 0.47 -11.10 -7.83
CA LYS A 49 0.98 -10.77 -9.19
C LYS A 49 2.22 -11.59 -9.57
N SER A 50 3.28 -11.51 -8.76
CA SER A 50 4.55 -12.22 -9.01
C SER A 50 4.38 -13.74 -9.04
N LEU A 51 3.56 -14.27 -8.13
CA LEU A 51 3.25 -15.70 -8.06
C LEU A 51 2.55 -16.18 -9.34
N ASN A 52 1.56 -15.42 -9.82
CA ASN A 52 0.85 -15.72 -11.06
C ASN A 52 1.78 -15.64 -12.28
N LEU A 53 2.68 -14.65 -12.37
CA LEU A 53 3.68 -14.62 -13.43
C LEU A 53 4.63 -15.82 -13.37
N SER A 54 5.03 -16.25 -12.18
CA SER A 54 5.84 -17.47 -12.00
C SER A 54 5.11 -18.73 -12.43
N MET A 55 3.79 -18.78 -12.22
CA MET A 55 2.93 -19.87 -12.69
C MET A 55 2.81 -19.86 -14.22
N LEU A 56 2.61 -18.69 -14.86
CA LEU A 56 2.61 -18.58 -16.32
C LEU A 56 3.93 -19.04 -16.93
N GLN A 57 5.06 -18.60 -16.37
CA GLN A 57 6.38 -19.08 -16.77
C GLN A 57 6.44 -20.61 -16.67
N THR A 58 6.07 -21.18 -15.51
CA THR A 58 6.12 -22.64 -15.30
C THR A 58 5.24 -23.40 -16.29
N PHE A 59 4.09 -22.85 -16.69
CA PHE A 59 3.20 -23.49 -17.65
C PHE A 59 3.73 -23.43 -19.09
N PHE A 60 4.12 -22.25 -19.58
CA PHE A 60 4.47 -22.08 -20.99
C PHE A 60 5.91 -22.45 -21.34
N GLU A 61 6.81 -22.36 -20.37
CA GLU A 61 8.24 -22.42 -20.62
C GLU A 61 8.70 -23.81 -21.09
N MET A 62 9.31 -23.82 -22.27
CA MET A 62 10.19 -24.90 -22.73
C MET A 62 11.51 -24.81 -21.97
N GLU A 63 11.50 -25.32 -20.75
CA GLU A 63 12.68 -25.32 -19.90
C GLU A 63 13.67 -26.39 -20.35
N LEU A 64 14.95 -26.04 -20.40
CA LEU A 64 16.04 -26.98 -20.64
C LEU A 64 16.76 -27.28 -19.32
N ASP A 65 17.18 -28.53 -19.12
CA ASP A 65 18.14 -28.88 -18.08
C ASP A 65 19.59 -28.54 -18.49
N GLU A 66 20.54 -28.79 -17.59
CA GLU A 66 21.97 -28.51 -17.81
C GLU A 66 22.55 -29.31 -19.00
N ASP A 67 21.94 -30.45 -19.33
CA ASP A 67 22.33 -31.32 -20.43
C ASP A 67 21.60 -30.94 -21.75
N GLY A 68 20.72 -29.93 -21.72
CA GLY A 68 19.96 -29.45 -22.86
C GLY A 68 18.69 -30.24 -23.19
N ASN A 69 18.23 -31.11 -22.29
CA ASN A 69 16.97 -31.83 -22.47
C ASN A 69 15.79 -30.99 -22.00
N ILE A 70 14.64 -31.15 -22.65
CA ILE A 70 13.40 -30.48 -22.24
C ILE A 70 12.91 -31.08 -20.92
N LYS A 71 12.73 -30.24 -19.91
CA LYS A 71 12.12 -30.60 -18.64
C LYS A 71 10.60 -30.69 -18.74
N ASP A 72 10.04 -31.71 -18.11
CA ASP A 72 8.60 -31.88 -18.00
C ASP A 72 8.03 -31.08 -16.80
N ASN A 73 7.34 -29.99 -17.12
CA ASN A 73 6.68 -29.14 -16.14
C ASN A 73 5.25 -29.58 -15.80
N SER A 74 4.70 -30.63 -16.43
CA SER A 74 3.33 -31.09 -16.20
C SER A 74 3.08 -31.53 -14.75
N ARG A 75 4.13 -32.00 -14.06
CA ARG A 75 4.08 -32.37 -12.63
C ARG A 75 3.57 -31.24 -11.74
N TYR A 76 3.86 -29.97 -12.09
CA TYR A 76 3.45 -28.82 -11.28
C TYR A 76 1.96 -28.48 -11.41
N PHE A 77 1.26 -29.07 -12.38
CA PHE A 77 -0.17 -28.79 -12.62
C PHE A 77 -1.06 -30.00 -12.32
N THR A 78 -0.50 -31.12 -11.88
CA THR A 78 -1.28 -32.32 -11.57
C THR A 78 -2.32 -32.02 -10.49
N GLY A 79 -3.60 -32.26 -10.79
CA GLY A 79 -4.73 -31.98 -9.90
C GLY A 79 -5.17 -30.52 -9.84
N MET A 80 -4.60 -29.63 -10.64
CA MET A 80 -5.01 -28.22 -10.74
C MET A 80 -6.11 -28.04 -11.79
N LYS A 81 -6.96 -27.02 -11.61
CA LYS A 81 -8.10 -26.68 -12.47
C LYS A 81 -7.72 -26.51 -13.94
N VAL A 82 -6.52 -26.00 -14.25
CA VAL A 82 -6.07 -25.86 -15.65
C VAL A 82 -5.99 -27.20 -16.39
N MET A 83 -5.79 -28.31 -15.68
CA MET A 83 -5.76 -29.65 -16.30
C MET A 83 -7.13 -30.13 -16.78
N GLU A 84 -8.21 -29.46 -16.37
CA GLU A 84 -9.57 -29.71 -16.85
C GLU A 84 -9.88 -28.93 -18.13
N CYS A 85 -8.98 -28.06 -18.59
CA CYS A 85 -9.15 -27.29 -19.83
C CYS A 85 -8.97 -28.14 -21.09
N GLY A 86 -9.48 -27.63 -22.21
CA GLY A 86 -9.37 -28.28 -23.52
C GLY A 86 -7.96 -28.27 -24.11
N VAL A 87 -7.81 -28.99 -25.23
CA VAL A 87 -6.55 -29.14 -25.98
C VAL A 87 -5.96 -27.79 -26.39
N ASP A 88 -6.80 -26.78 -26.65
CA ASP A 88 -6.35 -25.44 -27.04
C ASP A 88 -5.48 -24.76 -25.97
N VAL A 89 -5.70 -25.09 -24.69
CA VAL A 89 -4.89 -24.62 -23.56
C VAL A 89 -3.74 -25.58 -23.29
N LEU A 90 -4.03 -26.87 -23.12
CA LEU A 90 -3.04 -27.86 -22.68
C LEU A 90 -1.92 -28.09 -23.72
N SER A 91 -2.21 -27.92 -25.01
CA SER A 91 -1.21 -28.04 -26.07
C SER A 91 -0.11 -26.97 -26.00
N LYS A 92 -0.34 -25.88 -25.26
CA LYS A 92 0.59 -24.76 -25.08
C LYS A 92 1.60 -24.97 -23.95
N MET A 93 1.39 -26.00 -23.12
CA MET A 93 2.27 -26.29 -21.99
C MET A 93 3.67 -26.68 -22.47
N GLY A 94 4.68 -25.99 -21.94
CA GLY A 94 6.10 -26.25 -22.23
C GLY A 94 6.51 -26.05 -23.69
N LYS A 95 5.84 -25.14 -24.43
CA LYS A 95 6.05 -24.94 -25.87
C LYS A 95 6.82 -23.69 -26.26
N TYR A 96 7.08 -22.78 -25.34
CA TYR A 96 7.61 -21.47 -25.67
C TYR A 96 8.88 -21.17 -24.89
N PRO A 97 9.93 -20.57 -25.49
CA PRO A 97 10.90 -19.85 -24.71
C PRO A 97 10.20 -18.67 -24.02
N VAL A 98 10.54 -18.46 -22.75
CA VAL A 98 9.97 -17.38 -21.94
C VAL A 98 11.10 -16.47 -21.51
N ILE A 99 10.90 -15.17 -21.67
CA ILE A 99 11.71 -14.13 -21.03
C ILE A 99 10.94 -13.63 -19.81
N LYS A 100 11.56 -13.59 -18.63
CA LYS A 100 10.97 -13.04 -17.42
C LYS A 100 11.89 -12.02 -16.76
N LEU A 101 11.34 -10.87 -16.39
CA LEU A 101 12.06 -9.81 -15.69
C LEU A 101 11.25 -9.31 -14.50
N SER A 102 11.93 -9.01 -13.40
CA SER A 102 11.37 -8.24 -12.29
C SER A 102 12.04 -6.87 -12.25
N LEU A 103 11.26 -5.79 -12.28
CA LEU A 103 11.83 -4.44 -12.20
C LEU A 103 11.97 -3.93 -10.75
N LYS A 104 11.67 -4.78 -9.76
CA LYS A 104 11.72 -4.48 -8.32
C LYS A 104 13.08 -3.94 -7.85
N GLY A 105 14.17 -4.47 -8.41
CA GLY A 105 15.55 -4.11 -8.05
C GLY A 105 15.93 -2.66 -8.39
N ALA A 106 15.14 -1.98 -9.21
CA ALA A 106 15.37 -0.60 -9.64
C ALA A 106 15.13 0.46 -8.55
N LYS A 107 14.59 0.06 -7.38
CA LYS A 107 14.40 0.97 -6.25
C LYS A 107 15.76 1.40 -5.66
N GLN A 108 16.34 2.46 -6.21
CA GLN A 108 17.70 2.92 -5.95
C GLN A 108 17.77 4.44 -5.75
N PRO A 109 18.82 4.97 -5.08
CA PRO A 109 18.91 6.41 -4.77
C PRO A 109 19.05 7.34 -5.99
N ASP A 110 19.54 6.84 -7.12
CA ASP A 110 19.80 7.61 -8.33
C ASP A 110 19.60 6.77 -9.61
N PHE A 111 19.53 7.45 -10.77
CA PHE A 111 19.32 6.82 -12.07
C PHE A 111 20.40 5.80 -12.43
N SER A 112 21.67 6.09 -12.15
CA SER A 112 22.78 5.21 -12.53
C SER A 112 22.68 3.87 -11.81
N GLN A 113 22.50 3.90 -10.48
CA GLN A 113 22.30 2.67 -9.70
C GLN A 113 21.02 1.94 -10.12
N SER A 114 19.93 2.68 -10.35
CA SER A 114 18.65 2.10 -10.78
C SER A 114 18.77 1.37 -12.11
N PHE A 115 19.38 2.02 -13.12
CA PHE A 115 19.65 1.42 -14.42
C PHE A 115 20.58 0.20 -14.32
N LEU A 116 21.67 0.28 -13.55
CA LEU A 116 22.62 -0.83 -13.41
C LEU A 116 21.96 -2.07 -12.78
N MET A 117 21.00 -1.90 -11.87
CA MET A 117 20.20 -2.99 -11.34
C MET A 117 19.25 -3.58 -12.38
N LEU A 118 18.57 -2.75 -13.17
CA LEU A 118 17.75 -3.22 -14.30
C LEU A 118 18.59 -3.97 -15.34
N ARG A 119 19.79 -3.47 -15.64
CA ARG A 119 20.74 -4.12 -16.52
C ARG A 119 21.15 -5.48 -15.97
N LYS A 120 21.40 -5.58 -14.68
CA LYS A 120 21.73 -6.87 -14.03
C LYS A 120 20.61 -7.89 -14.20
N GLU A 121 19.35 -7.51 -13.96
CA GLU A 121 18.19 -8.40 -14.18
C GLU A 121 18.12 -8.89 -15.64
N ILE A 122 18.42 -8.02 -16.61
CA ILE A 122 18.53 -8.42 -18.02
C ILE A 122 19.69 -9.41 -18.23
N ILE A 123 20.86 -9.15 -17.67
CA ILE A 123 22.04 -10.03 -17.79
C ILE A 123 21.78 -11.40 -17.16
N ASP A 124 21.13 -11.45 -16.00
CA ASP A 124 20.75 -12.68 -15.31
C ASP A 124 19.80 -13.50 -16.20
N GLU A 125 18.91 -12.83 -16.91
CA GLU A 125 18.02 -13.47 -17.87
C GLU A 125 18.74 -13.98 -19.13
N TYR A 126 19.73 -13.25 -19.65
CA TYR A 126 20.65 -13.76 -20.67
C TYR A 126 21.41 -15.00 -20.17
N SER A 127 21.82 -15.00 -18.90
CA SER A 127 22.54 -16.12 -18.28
C SER A 127 21.68 -17.38 -18.22
N ARG A 128 20.38 -17.25 -17.94
CA ARG A 128 19.43 -18.34 -17.96
C ARG A 128 19.29 -19.01 -19.34
N HIS A 129 19.55 -18.24 -20.40
CA HIS A 129 19.60 -18.71 -21.79
C HIS A 129 21.03 -18.87 -22.33
N SER A 130 22.02 -19.10 -21.47
CA SER A 130 23.44 -19.17 -21.86
C SER A 130 23.76 -20.27 -22.88
N TYR A 131 22.90 -21.29 -23.06
CA TYR A 131 23.02 -22.29 -24.13
C TYR A 131 23.01 -21.66 -25.54
N LEU A 132 22.48 -20.44 -25.69
CA LEU A 132 22.52 -19.71 -26.96
C LEU A 132 23.93 -19.34 -27.42
N LYS A 133 24.90 -19.26 -26.49
CA LYS A 133 26.31 -18.95 -26.82
C LYS A 133 26.93 -19.99 -27.77
N ASP A 134 26.43 -21.22 -27.72
CA ASP A 134 26.89 -22.38 -28.50
C ASP A 134 25.83 -22.84 -29.53
N SER A 135 24.77 -22.04 -29.73
CA SER A 135 23.71 -22.36 -30.68
C SER A 135 24.24 -22.49 -32.10
N THR A 136 23.99 -23.64 -32.72
CA THR A 136 24.31 -23.91 -34.12
C THR A 136 23.36 -23.21 -35.10
N ARG A 137 22.22 -22.71 -34.60
CA ARG A 137 21.22 -21.96 -35.39
C ARG A 137 21.50 -20.45 -35.42
N LEU A 138 22.36 -19.96 -34.54
CA LEU A 138 22.83 -18.57 -34.58
C LEU A 138 24.12 -18.48 -35.40
N ASP A 139 24.27 -17.41 -36.18
CA ASP A 139 25.53 -17.12 -36.85
C ASP A 139 26.56 -16.52 -35.87
N GLU A 140 27.81 -16.36 -36.33
CA GLU A 140 28.88 -15.90 -35.43
C GLU A 140 28.69 -14.47 -34.93
N LYS A 141 28.07 -13.59 -35.73
CA LYS A 141 27.80 -12.21 -35.30
C LYS A 141 26.72 -12.18 -34.23
N GLU A 142 25.69 -12.99 -34.39
CA GLU A 142 24.61 -13.14 -33.41
C GLU A 142 25.13 -13.74 -32.10
N ARG A 143 25.95 -14.79 -32.16
CA ARG A 143 26.60 -15.37 -30.97
C ARG A 143 27.51 -14.37 -30.28
N GLN A 144 28.27 -13.59 -31.04
CA GLN A 144 29.09 -12.52 -30.50
C GLN A 144 28.23 -11.46 -29.80
N ARG A 145 27.15 -11.00 -30.45
CA ARG A 145 26.23 -10.01 -29.88
C ARG A 145 25.57 -10.50 -28.60
N PHE A 146 25.14 -11.77 -28.57
CA PHE A 146 24.63 -12.40 -27.35
C PHE A 146 25.67 -12.38 -26.22
N ARG A 147 26.93 -12.76 -26.51
CA ARG A 147 28.02 -12.72 -25.52
C ARG A 147 28.34 -11.30 -25.04
N GLU A 148 28.25 -10.30 -25.91
CA GLU A 148 28.47 -8.88 -25.55
C GLU A 148 27.44 -8.34 -24.55
N LEU A 149 26.18 -8.77 -24.65
CA LEU A 149 25.12 -8.40 -23.69
C LEU A 149 25.22 -9.25 -22.43
N TRP A 150 25.40 -10.57 -22.57
CA TRP A 150 25.53 -11.48 -21.44
C TRP A 150 26.73 -11.17 -20.53
N LEU A 151 27.88 -10.80 -21.08
CA LEU A 151 29.09 -10.48 -20.30
C LEU A 151 29.21 -8.99 -19.96
N GLY A 152 28.15 -8.20 -20.16
CA GLY A 152 28.24 -6.73 -20.07
C GLY A 152 28.57 -6.19 -18.67
N GLU A 153 28.30 -6.94 -17.60
CA GLU A 153 28.70 -6.52 -16.24
C GLU A 153 30.23 -6.51 -16.06
N ASN A 154 30.92 -7.50 -16.63
CA ASN A 154 32.38 -7.59 -16.60
C ASN A 154 33.02 -6.48 -17.44
N ASP A 155 32.49 -6.24 -18.65
CA ASP A 155 32.96 -5.16 -19.53
C ASP A 155 32.79 -3.79 -18.87
N TRP A 156 31.62 -3.53 -18.29
CA TRP A 156 31.36 -2.29 -17.57
C TRP A 156 32.29 -2.10 -16.38
N SER A 157 32.53 -3.15 -15.59
CA SER A 157 33.40 -3.07 -14.41
C SER A 157 34.84 -2.71 -14.77
N GLU A 158 35.36 -3.24 -15.88
CA GLU A 158 36.69 -2.89 -16.39
C GLU A 158 36.76 -1.48 -16.99
N ARG A 159 35.71 -1.04 -17.68
CA ARG A 159 35.58 0.35 -18.17
C ARG A 159 35.49 1.33 -17.00
N ALA A 160 34.70 1.01 -15.97
CA ALA A 160 34.45 1.86 -14.82
C ALA A 160 35.71 2.23 -14.03
N LYS A 161 36.68 1.31 -13.94
CA LYS A 161 37.98 1.55 -13.31
C LYS A 161 38.82 2.62 -13.99
N LYS A 162 38.55 2.90 -15.28
CA LYS A 162 39.34 3.84 -16.10
C LYS A 162 38.76 5.26 -16.09
N PHE A 163 37.52 5.44 -15.62
CA PHE A 163 36.85 6.73 -15.68
C PHE A 163 37.46 7.75 -14.72
N THR A 164 38.01 8.82 -15.30
CA THR A 164 38.74 9.87 -14.55
C THR A 164 37.86 11.07 -14.20
N GLY A 165 36.72 11.25 -14.89
CA GLY A 165 35.83 12.39 -14.72
C GLY A 165 34.35 12.05 -14.73
N ARG A 166 33.51 13.00 -14.32
CA ARG A 166 32.04 12.84 -14.27
C ARG A 166 31.42 12.75 -15.66
N GLU A 167 31.84 13.61 -16.59
CA GLU A 167 31.30 13.64 -17.96
C GLU A 167 31.56 12.33 -18.72
N GLU A 168 32.75 11.75 -18.55
CA GLU A 168 33.11 10.45 -19.13
C GLU A 168 32.19 9.33 -18.62
N ARG A 169 31.87 9.34 -17.31
CA ARG A 169 30.95 8.38 -16.68
C ARG A 169 29.53 8.53 -17.22
N GLU A 170 29.04 9.76 -17.31
CA GLU A 170 27.70 10.05 -17.82
C GLU A 170 27.56 9.66 -19.29
N TYR A 171 28.58 9.93 -20.11
CA TYR A 171 28.61 9.50 -21.51
C TYR A 171 28.61 7.98 -21.64
N ALA A 172 29.50 7.29 -20.92
CA ALA A 172 29.57 5.83 -20.93
C ALA A 172 28.25 5.18 -20.46
N LEU A 173 27.58 5.76 -19.45
CA LEU A 173 26.29 5.30 -18.96
C LEU A 173 25.19 5.45 -20.03
N ARG A 174 25.18 6.55 -20.80
CA ARG A 174 24.23 6.74 -21.91
C ARG A 174 24.42 5.72 -23.02
N GLU A 175 25.67 5.42 -23.39
CA GLU A 175 25.97 4.36 -24.35
C GLU A 175 25.48 2.99 -23.84
N GLU A 176 25.72 2.71 -22.56
CA GLU A 176 25.27 1.48 -21.92
C GLU A 176 23.72 1.39 -21.90
N CYS A 177 23.03 2.49 -21.58
CA CYS A 177 21.56 2.56 -21.67
C CYS A 177 21.08 2.21 -23.08
N GLY A 178 21.70 2.80 -24.11
CA GLY A 178 21.38 2.50 -25.51
C GLY A 178 21.62 1.04 -25.86
N LYS A 179 22.71 0.44 -25.36
CA LYS A 179 23.04 -0.98 -25.58
C LYS A 179 21.95 -1.92 -25.04
N TYR A 180 21.40 -1.62 -23.86
CA TYR A 180 20.40 -2.46 -23.22
C TYR A 180 18.94 -2.12 -23.57
N ALA A 181 18.68 -0.95 -24.17
CA ALA A 181 17.33 -0.54 -24.57
C ALA A 181 16.66 -1.46 -25.60
N ALA A 182 17.41 -2.26 -26.38
CA ALA A 182 16.86 -3.24 -27.32
C ALA A 182 17.11 -4.70 -26.91
N SER A 183 17.71 -4.91 -25.74
CA SER A 183 18.25 -6.22 -25.33
C SER A 183 17.20 -7.33 -25.24
N LEU A 184 15.95 -7.02 -24.84
CA LEU A 184 14.89 -8.03 -24.76
C LEU A 184 14.37 -8.44 -26.13
N LYS A 185 14.27 -7.48 -27.06
CA LYS A 185 13.97 -7.76 -28.46
C LYS A 185 15.05 -8.67 -29.04
N GLU A 186 16.32 -8.35 -28.82
CA GLU A 186 17.45 -9.16 -29.29
C GLU A 186 17.41 -10.58 -28.70
N LEU A 187 17.17 -10.72 -27.39
CA LEU A 187 17.07 -12.03 -26.74
C LEU A 187 15.91 -12.85 -27.32
N SER A 188 14.75 -12.24 -27.49
CA SER A 188 13.57 -12.92 -28.07
C SER A 188 13.82 -13.37 -29.52
N TYR A 189 14.58 -12.60 -30.30
CA TYR A 189 15.00 -12.97 -31.64
C TYR A 189 15.96 -14.18 -31.62
N PHE A 190 16.97 -14.17 -30.75
CA PHE A 190 17.89 -15.30 -30.62
C PHE A 190 17.16 -16.58 -30.18
N LEU A 191 16.23 -16.46 -29.23
CA LEU A 191 15.39 -17.56 -28.77
C LEU A 191 14.49 -18.10 -29.87
N LYS A 192 13.84 -17.22 -30.64
CA LYS A 192 13.02 -17.64 -31.78
C LYS A 192 13.85 -18.36 -32.85
N LYS A 193 15.02 -17.83 -33.19
CA LYS A 193 15.91 -18.46 -34.18
C LYS A 193 16.41 -19.83 -33.70
N HIS A 194 16.74 -19.95 -32.42
CA HIS A 194 17.19 -21.21 -31.84
C HIS A 194 16.06 -22.23 -31.70
N HIS A 195 14.89 -21.86 -31.18
CA HIS A 195 13.81 -22.81 -30.87
C HIS A 195 12.83 -23.02 -32.03
N GLY A 196 12.74 -22.08 -32.96
CA GLY A 196 11.80 -22.11 -34.09
C GLY A 196 10.36 -21.69 -33.73
N THR A 197 10.16 -21.12 -32.54
CA THR A 197 8.86 -20.63 -32.06
C THR A 197 9.03 -19.24 -31.44
N ASN A 198 7.96 -18.44 -31.43
CA ASN A 198 7.97 -17.11 -30.82
C ASN A 198 8.21 -17.19 -29.29
N THR A 199 8.59 -16.07 -28.70
CA THR A 199 8.94 -15.93 -27.29
C THR A 199 7.83 -15.23 -26.52
N ILE A 200 7.52 -15.70 -25.32
CA ILE A 200 6.63 -15.02 -24.38
C ILE A 200 7.46 -14.11 -23.48
N ILE A 201 7.01 -12.88 -23.24
CA ILE A 201 7.72 -11.92 -22.35
C ILE A 201 6.85 -11.59 -21.12
N LEU A 202 7.39 -11.85 -19.93
CA LEU A 202 6.74 -11.60 -18.65
C LEU A 202 7.51 -10.50 -17.90
N ILE A 203 6.85 -9.41 -17.55
CA ILE A 203 7.48 -8.27 -16.86
C ILE A 203 6.73 -7.96 -15.58
N ASP A 204 7.41 -8.11 -14.45
CA ASP A 204 6.85 -7.85 -13.13
C ASP A 204 7.24 -6.48 -12.57
N GLU A 205 6.32 -5.90 -11.80
CA GLU A 205 6.48 -4.65 -11.07
C GLU A 205 7.01 -3.48 -11.92
N TYR A 206 6.44 -3.32 -13.12
CA TYR A 206 6.92 -2.35 -14.12
C TYR A 206 6.91 -0.89 -13.62
N ASP A 207 6.05 -0.60 -12.65
CA ASP A 207 5.82 0.72 -12.08
C ASP A 207 6.79 1.08 -10.94
N VAL A 208 7.51 0.11 -10.36
CA VAL A 208 8.47 0.34 -9.26
C VAL A 208 9.62 1.28 -9.63
N PRO A 209 10.32 1.12 -10.78
CA PRO A 209 11.35 2.06 -11.19
C PRO A 209 10.83 3.50 -11.30
N LEU A 210 9.58 3.67 -11.73
CA LEU A 210 8.97 4.96 -12.02
C LEU A 210 8.48 5.66 -10.74
N GLU A 211 7.88 4.92 -9.80
CA GLU A 211 7.60 5.43 -8.44
C GLU A 211 8.89 5.93 -7.78
N ASN A 212 9.94 5.11 -7.84
CA ASN A 212 11.23 5.42 -7.22
C ASN A 212 11.90 6.64 -7.88
N ALA A 213 11.92 6.70 -9.21
CA ALA A 213 12.51 7.80 -9.96
C ALA A 213 11.78 9.13 -9.69
N TRP A 214 10.47 9.09 -9.48
CA TRP A 214 9.71 10.27 -9.03
C TRP A 214 10.14 10.73 -7.63
N GLN A 215 10.20 9.80 -6.66
CA GLN A 215 10.58 10.11 -5.27
C GLN A 215 12.02 10.67 -5.15
N HIS A 216 12.91 10.28 -6.05
CA HIS A 216 14.32 10.65 -6.02
C HIS A 216 14.73 11.62 -7.14
N HIS A 217 13.77 12.22 -7.85
CA HIS A 217 13.97 13.28 -8.85
C HIS A 217 14.83 12.91 -10.08
N PHE A 218 14.64 11.71 -10.63
CA PHE A 218 15.25 11.25 -11.90
C PHE A 218 14.24 10.60 -12.85
N TYR A 219 12.99 11.08 -12.82
CA TYR A 219 11.86 10.47 -13.52
C TYR A 219 12.05 10.44 -15.05
N ASP A 220 12.52 11.52 -15.66
CA ASP A 220 12.65 11.65 -17.11
C ASP A 220 13.67 10.67 -17.69
N GLU A 221 14.81 10.48 -17.02
CA GLU A 221 15.84 9.53 -17.42
C GLU A 221 15.31 8.09 -17.36
N MET A 222 14.59 7.74 -16.29
CA MET A 222 14.01 6.41 -16.12
C MET A 222 12.91 6.11 -17.12
N VAL A 223 11.97 7.06 -17.32
CA VAL A 223 10.91 6.95 -18.33
C VAL A 223 11.50 6.73 -19.71
N SER A 224 12.55 7.49 -20.07
CA SER A 224 13.21 7.37 -21.37
C SER A 224 13.75 5.94 -21.61
N PHE A 225 14.47 5.37 -20.62
CA PHE A 225 14.99 4.02 -20.73
C PHE A 225 13.90 2.95 -20.80
N ILE A 226 12.93 2.97 -19.88
CA ILE A 226 11.83 1.99 -19.84
C ILE A 226 10.99 2.05 -21.12
N ARG A 227 10.70 3.25 -21.63
CA ARG A 227 10.00 3.42 -22.90
C ARG A 227 10.74 2.75 -24.05
N SER A 228 12.04 3.01 -24.21
CA SER A 228 12.83 2.38 -25.28
C SER A 228 12.90 0.85 -25.14
N LEU A 229 13.04 0.35 -23.91
CA LEU A 229 13.01 -1.08 -23.60
C LEU A 229 11.68 -1.73 -24.01
N PHE A 230 10.57 -1.10 -23.67
CA PHE A 230 9.23 -1.63 -23.91
C PHE A 230 8.82 -1.51 -25.38
N GLU A 231 9.04 -0.35 -26.02
CA GLU A 231 8.71 -0.17 -27.44
C GLU A 231 9.47 -1.13 -28.35
N SER A 232 10.73 -1.42 -28.04
CA SER A 232 11.54 -2.38 -28.79
C SER A 232 11.02 -3.81 -28.60
N ALA A 233 10.76 -4.22 -27.35
CA ALA A 233 10.41 -5.59 -27.01
C ALA A 233 8.94 -5.97 -27.29
N LEU A 234 8.01 -5.02 -27.15
CA LEU A 234 6.58 -5.29 -27.05
C LEU A 234 5.74 -4.81 -28.24
N LYS A 235 6.23 -3.84 -29.02
CA LYS A 235 5.51 -3.32 -30.19
C LYS A 235 6.14 -3.78 -31.51
N THR A 236 7.44 -3.56 -31.68
CA THR A 236 8.15 -3.77 -32.95
C THR A 236 8.91 -5.10 -32.96
N ASN A 237 8.28 -6.17 -32.48
CA ASN A 237 8.95 -7.44 -32.24
C ASN A 237 8.20 -8.63 -32.88
N ASP A 238 8.64 -9.02 -34.07
CA ASP A 238 8.11 -10.21 -34.78
C ASP A 238 8.45 -11.53 -34.08
N SER A 239 9.26 -11.50 -33.02
CA SER A 239 9.58 -12.67 -32.20
C SER A 239 8.70 -12.81 -30.98
N LEU A 240 7.78 -11.88 -30.73
CA LEU A 240 6.86 -11.91 -29.61
C LEU A 240 5.65 -12.80 -29.92
N GLU A 241 5.34 -13.73 -29.02
CA GLU A 241 4.07 -14.46 -29.04
C GLU A 241 2.98 -13.64 -28.34
N PHE A 242 3.20 -13.34 -27.06
CA PHE A 242 2.46 -12.37 -26.28
C PHE A 242 3.30 -11.94 -25.07
N ALA A 243 2.88 -10.87 -24.41
CA ALA A 243 3.47 -10.40 -23.17
C ALA A 243 2.44 -10.17 -22.07
N VAL A 244 2.85 -10.45 -20.82
CA VAL A 244 2.07 -10.11 -19.63
C VAL A 244 2.93 -9.22 -18.74
N ILE A 245 2.38 -8.04 -18.41
CA ILE A 245 3.02 -7.04 -17.58
C ILE A 245 2.18 -6.86 -16.33
N THR A 246 2.80 -6.74 -15.17
CA THR A 246 2.12 -6.53 -13.90
C THR A 246 2.61 -5.28 -13.19
N GLY A 247 1.69 -4.55 -12.57
CA GLY A 247 1.99 -3.37 -11.73
C GLY A 247 0.81 -2.99 -10.86
N CYS A 248 0.93 -1.90 -10.10
CA CYS A 248 -0.14 -1.39 -9.24
C CYS A 248 -1.05 -0.40 -9.96
N LEU A 249 -0.46 0.52 -10.71
CA LEU A 249 -1.17 1.56 -11.43
C LEU A 249 -0.95 1.46 -12.92
N ARG A 250 -1.89 2.02 -13.69
CA ARG A 250 -1.65 2.36 -15.07
C ARG A 250 -0.91 3.70 -15.10
N ILE A 251 0.30 3.71 -15.61
CA ILE A 251 1.03 4.95 -15.87
C ILE A 251 0.57 5.45 -17.25
N SER A 252 0.19 6.73 -17.33
CA SER A 252 -0.42 7.35 -18.52
C SER A 252 0.30 7.01 -19.83
N LYS A 253 -0.48 6.95 -20.91
CA LYS A 253 0.03 6.77 -22.27
C LYS A 253 1.08 7.82 -22.63
N GLU A 254 1.08 9.02 -22.06
CA GLU A 254 2.03 10.07 -22.46
C GLU A 254 3.48 9.82 -22.01
N SER A 255 3.75 8.93 -21.05
CA SER A 255 5.12 8.73 -20.52
C SER A 255 5.88 7.57 -21.17
N ILE A 256 5.46 6.31 -20.95
CA ILE A 256 6.16 5.10 -21.41
C ILE A 256 5.44 4.31 -22.50
N PHE A 257 4.15 4.57 -22.70
CA PHE A 257 3.29 3.84 -23.65
C PHE A 257 2.87 4.69 -24.84
N THR A 258 3.51 5.85 -25.05
CA THR A 258 3.10 6.86 -26.04
C THR A 258 3.19 6.33 -27.47
N GLY A 259 4.10 5.38 -27.71
CA GLY A 259 4.17 4.62 -28.93
C GLY A 259 3.32 3.34 -28.97
N MET A 260 2.82 2.81 -27.84
CA MET A 260 2.21 1.46 -27.79
C MET A 260 0.69 1.50 -27.95
N ASN A 261 0.21 1.17 -29.15
CA ASN A 261 -1.22 1.06 -29.47
C ASN A 261 -1.78 -0.37 -29.38
N ASN A 262 -0.97 -1.35 -29.01
CA ASN A 262 -1.31 -2.77 -28.87
C ASN A 262 -1.51 -3.23 -27.42
N LEU A 263 -1.50 -2.30 -26.46
CA LEU A 263 -1.59 -2.58 -25.03
C LEU A 263 -3.06 -2.76 -24.58
N ASN A 264 -3.39 -3.95 -24.09
CA ASN A 264 -4.65 -4.24 -23.42
C ASN A 264 -4.49 -4.05 -21.91
N VAL A 265 -5.13 -3.02 -21.34
CA VAL A 265 -5.03 -2.69 -19.92
C VAL A 265 -6.21 -3.27 -19.16
N ILE A 266 -5.91 -4.08 -18.14
CA ILE A 266 -6.88 -4.71 -17.26
C ILE A 266 -6.69 -4.15 -15.84
N SER A 267 -7.54 -3.22 -15.46
CA SER A 267 -7.56 -2.62 -14.13
C SER A 267 -8.50 -3.37 -13.17
N ILE A 268 -8.59 -2.91 -11.92
CA ILE A 268 -9.54 -3.44 -10.93
C ILE A 268 -11.02 -3.25 -11.36
N ARG A 269 -11.27 -2.39 -12.35
CA ARG A 269 -12.62 -2.17 -12.89
C ARG A 269 -13.05 -3.23 -13.89
N SER A 270 -12.11 -3.98 -14.46
CA SER A 270 -12.38 -4.98 -15.48
C SER A 270 -12.97 -6.26 -14.86
N ASP A 271 -14.07 -6.76 -15.42
CA ASP A 271 -14.61 -8.09 -15.05
C ASP A 271 -13.67 -9.23 -15.48
N ASN A 272 -12.95 -9.03 -16.58
CA ASN A 272 -11.90 -9.93 -17.00
C ASN A 272 -10.81 -10.02 -15.93
N PHE A 273 -10.39 -11.26 -15.59
CA PHE A 273 -9.35 -11.54 -14.60
C PHE A 273 -9.66 -11.07 -13.17
N ALA A 274 -10.94 -10.86 -12.82
CA ALA A 274 -11.34 -10.45 -11.48
C ALA A 274 -10.90 -11.47 -10.41
N GLU A 275 -11.14 -12.77 -10.65
CA GLU A 275 -10.80 -13.87 -9.73
C GLU A 275 -9.34 -14.33 -9.80
N ALA A 276 -8.59 -13.89 -10.83
CA ALA A 276 -7.21 -14.32 -11.03
C ALA A 276 -6.26 -13.79 -9.93
N PHE A 277 -6.60 -12.67 -9.30
CA PHE A 277 -5.78 -12.01 -8.30
C PHE A 277 -6.60 -11.77 -7.03
N GLY A 278 -6.06 -12.17 -5.89
CA GLY A 278 -6.81 -12.17 -4.64
C GLY A 278 -7.51 -13.49 -4.36
N PHE A 279 -8.15 -13.61 -3.18
CA PHE A 279 -8.97 -14.76 -2.84
C PHE A 279 -10.45 -14.40 -2.92
N THR A 280 -11.27 -15.27 -3.49
CA THR A 280 -12.73 -15.13 -3.41
C THR A 280 -13.22 -15.45 -2.00
N GLU A 281 -14.48 -15.15 -1.71
CA GLU A 281 -15.16 -15.60 -0.47
C GLU A 281 -15.03 -17.11 -0.31
N GLY A 282 -15.35 -17.88 -1.35
CA GLY A 282 -15.31 -19.35 -1.30
C GLY A 282 -13.91 -19.90 -1.00
N GLU A 283 -12.88 -19.35 -1.64
CA GLU A 283 -11.48 -19.75 -1.40
C GLU A 283 -11.01 -19.37 0.01
N THR A 284 -11.37 -18.18 0.49
CA THR A 284 -11.06 -17.74 1.86
C THR A 284 -11.72 -18.66 2.88
N MET A 285 -13.01 -18.96 2.71
CA MET A 285 -13.74 -19.85 3.61
C MET A 285 -13.16 -21.27 3.59
N GLN A 286 -12.77 -21.78 2.41
CA GLN A 286 -12.11 -23.07 2.29
C GLN A 286 -10.79 -23.09 3.06
N MET A 287 -9.96 -22.05 2.91
CA MET A 287 -8.71 -21.95 3.68
C MET A 287 -8.95 -21.94 5.18
N LEU A 288 -9.93 -21.17 5.68
CA LEU A 288 -10.25 -21.17 7.11
C LEU A 288 -10.73 -22.56 7.59
N ALA A 289 -11.49 -23.27 6.77
CA ALA A 289 -11.94 -24.63 7.07
C ALA A 289 -10.77 -25.64 7.11
N ASP A 290 -9.87 -25.58 6.13
CA ASP A 290 -8.70 -26.47 6.02
C ASP A 290 -7.76 -26.38 7.24
N TYR A 291 -7.76 -25.22 7.92
CA TYR A 291 -7.00 -24.96 9.13
C TYR A 291 -7.83 -24.99 10.43
N GLY A 292 -9.10 -25.42 10.37
CA GLY A 292 -9.94 -25.62 11.57
C GLY A 292 -10.43 -24.34 12.25
N ILE A 293 -10.37 -23.19 11.57
CA ILE A 293 -10.74 -21.87 12.10
C ILE A 293 -11.92 -21.23 11.36
N ALA A 294 -12.77 -22.04 10.72
CA ALA A 294 -13.98 -21.56 10.02
C ALA A 294 -14.90 -20.69 10.88
N HIS A 295 -14.92 -20.89 12.21
CA HIS A 295 -15.69 -20.07 13.16
C HIS A 295 -15.21 -18.60 13.25
N LYS A 296 -14.02 -18.27 12.73
CA LYS A 296 -13.47 -16.90 12.65
C LYS A 296 -13.86 -16.17 11.35
N ALA A 297 -14.67 -16.78 10.47
CA ALA A 297 -15.03 -16.22 9.17
C ALA A 297 -15.55 -14.77 9.23
N ASP A 298 -16.41 -14.45 10.20
CA ASP A 298 -16.96 -13.10 10.35
C ASP A 298 -15.91 -12.06 10.75
N GLU A 299 -14.90 -12.47 11.53
CA GLU A 299 -13.77 -11.60 11.88
C GLU A 299 -12.90 -11.33 10.66
N VAL A 300 -12.56 -12.37 9.90
CA VAL A 300 -11.80 -12.28 8.65
C VAL A 300 -12.53 -11.42 7.64
N ARG A 301 -13.86 -11.58 7.50
CA ARG A 301 -14.68 -10.74 6.60
C ARG A 301 -14.62 -9.26 7.00
N LYS A 302 -14.76 -8.94 8.29
CA LYS A 302 -14.69 -7.55 8.76
C LYS A 302 -13.32 -6.91 8.54
N TRP A 303 -12.24 -7.68 8.66
CA TRP A 303 -10.88 -7.16 8.61
C TRP A 303 -10.25 -7.16 7.22
N TYR A 304 -10.53 -8.14 6.39
CA TYR A 304 -9.75 -8.42 5.17
C TYR A 304 -10.57 -8.57 3.89
N ASP A 305 -11.91 -8.61 3.98
CA ASP A 305 -12.80 -8.53 2.81
C ASP A 305 -12.83 -7.11 2.24
N GLY A 306 -13.41 -6.95 1.06
CA GLY A 306 -13.99 -5.68 0.66
C GLY A 306 -13.45 -5.14 -0.65
N TYR A 307 -12.61 -5.86 -1.39
CA TYR A 307 -12.18 -5.40 -2.70
C TYR A 307 -13.17 -5.88 -3.77
N LEU A 308 -13.88 -4.94 -4.40
CA LEU A 308 -14.76 -5.25 -5.52
C LEU A 308 -13.99 -5.10 -6.84
N PHE A 309 -13.49 -6.21 -7.37
CA PHE A 309 -12.80 -6.25 -8.67
C PHE A 309 -13.79 -6.68 -9.76
N GLY A 310 -14.03 -5.82 -10.74
CA GLY A 310 -15.18 -5.98 -11.63
C GLY A 310 -16.47 -6.05 -10.81
N ASN A 311 -17.08 -7.23 -10.77
CA ASN A 311 -18.26 -7.57 -9.97
C ASN A 311 -18.01 -8.66 -8.91
N GLN A 312 -16.76 -8.99 -8.61
CA GLN A 312 -16.39 -10.03 -7.65
C GLN A 312 -15.81 -9.43 -6.36
N GLU A 313 -16.31 -9.85 -5.20
CA GLU A 313 -15.69 -9.54 -3.91
C GLU A 313 -14.44 -10.42 -3.71
N ILE A 314 -13.35 -9.75 -3.36
CA ILE A 314 -12.00 -10.29 -3.29
C ILE A 314 -11.36 -9.87 -1.96
N TYR A 315 -10.65 -10.81 -1.36
CA TYR A 315 -9.82 -10.64 -0.18
C TYR A 315 -8.36 -10.44 -0.58
N ASN A 316 -7.63 -9.67 0.24
CA ASN A 316 -6.19 -9.59 0.12
C ASN A 316 -5.54 -10.93 0.54
N PRO A 317 -4.82 -11.65 -0.35
CA PRO A 317 -4.22 -12.95 -0.04
C PRO A 317 -3.22 -12.87 1.10
N TRP A 318 -2.40 -11.82 1.13
CA TRP A 318 -1.36 -11.66 2.14
C TRP A 318 -1.97 -11.48 3.53
N SER A 319 -2.99 -10.63 3.67
CA SER A 319 -3.65 -10.41 4.95
C SER A 319 -4.34 -11.66 5.48
N VAL A 320 -5.10 -12.36 4.62
CA VAL A 320 -5.74 -13.63 4.99
C VAL A 320 -4.70 -14.67 5.38
N THR A 321 -3.66 -14.86 4.55
CA THR A 321 -2.61 -15.86 4.79
C THR A 321 -1.84 -15.55 6.09
N LYS A 322 -1.54 -14.28 6.36
CA LYS A 322 -0.88 -13.84 7.61
C LYS A 322 -1.77 -14.04 8.83
N TYR A 323 -3.06 -13.77 8.72
CA TYR A 323 -4.02 -14.02 9.78
C TYR A 323 -4.07 -15.52 10.13
N VAL A 324 -4.27 -16.39 9.13
CA VAL A 324 -4.29 -17.85 9.35
C VAL A 324 -2.97 -18.32 9.97
N TYR A 325 -1.83 -17.86 9.45
CA TYR A 325 -0.52 -18.15 10.04
C TYR A 325 -0.41 -17.72 11.51
N GLY A 326 -0.89 -16.53 11.84
CA GLY A 326 -0.93 -16.01 13.21
C GLY A 326 -1.80 -16.84 14.14
N GLN A 327 -2.96 -17.32 13.67
CA GLN A 327 -3.83 -18.21 14.44
C GLN A 327 -3.18 -19.58 14.72
N LEU A 328 -2.36 -20.10 13.79
CA LEU A 328 -1.66 -21.36 14.00
C LEU A 328 -0.49 -21.22 15.00
N ASP A 329 0.22 -20.10 14.96
CA ASP A 329 1.33 -19.81 15.88
C ASP A 329 0.82 -19.46 17.29
N ARG A 330 -0.20 -18.60 17.36
CA ARG A 330 -0.87 -18.18 18.59
C ARG A 330 -2.39 -18.22 18.39
N PRO A 331 -3.05 -19.31 18.81
CA PRO A 331 -4.50 -19.42 18.78
C PRO A 331 -5.16 -18.25 19.50
N ASP A 332 -6.25 -17.76 18.94
CA ASP A 332 -6.99 -16.58 19.43
C ASP A 332 -6.17 -15.27 19.44
N SER A 333 -5.14 -15.18 18.61
CA SER A 333 -4.51 -13.89 18.30
C SER A 333 -5.53 -12.92 17.69
N PHE A 334 -5.36 -11.63 17.96
CA PHE A 334 -6.20 -10.60 17.36
C PHE A 334 -5.81 -10.37 15.89
N PRO A 335 -6.76 -9.96 15.05
CA PRO A 335 -6.45 -9.51 13.70
C PRO A 335 -5.58 -8.25 13.73
N GLU A 336 -4.67 -8.15 12.76
CA GLU A 336 -3.71 -7.04 12.61
C GLU A 336 -3.71 -6.47 11.18
N PRO A 337 -3.23 -5.24 10.97
CA PRO A 337 -3.07 -4.64 9.64
C PRO A 337 -1.78 -5.12 8.94
N TYR A 338 -1.82 -6.31 8.35
CA TYR A 338 -0.72 -6.97 7.63
C TYR A 338 -0.36 -6.36 6.27
N TRP A 339 -1.30 -5.72 5.58
CA TRP A 339 -1.13 -5.10 4.26
C TRP A 339 -0.44 -3.74 4.33
N SER A 340 -0.25 -3.17 5.54
CA SER A 340 0.28 -1.82 5.75
C SER A 340 1.61 -1.61 5.01
N ASN A 341 1.55 -0.83 3.94
CA ASN A 341 2.65 -0.62 3.00
C ASN A 341 3.22 0.79 3.16
N THR A 342 4.53 0.91 3.36
CA THR A 342 5.17 2.18 3.72
C THR A 342 5.14 3.26 2.64
N SER A 343 5.04 2.91 1.34
CA SER A 343 5.05 3.91 0.27
C SER A 343 3.67 4.49 -0.08
N SER A 344 2.59 3.74 0.06
CA SER A 344 1.24 4.29 -0.21
C SER A 344 0.63 4.97 1.03
N ASN A 345 1.13 4.65 2.22
CA ASN A 345 0.80 5.37 3.46
C ASN A 345 1.23 6.85 3.39
N SER A 346 2.28 7.19 2.63
CA SER A 346 2.69 8.59 2.46
C SER A 346 1.68 9.41 1.64
N ILE A 347 0.91 8.78 0.75
CA ILE A 347 -0.09 9.48 -0.07
C ILE A 347 -1.31 9.85 0.76
N ILE A 348 -1.76 8.97 1.67
CA ILE A 348 -2.79 9.34 2.67
C ILE A 348 -2.29 10.51 3.52
N LYS A 349 -1.03 10.46 3.96
CA LYS A 349 -0.44 11.55 4.73
C LYS A 349 -0.43 12.86 3.93
N GLU A 350 -0.08 12.81 2.64
CA GLU A 350 -0.07 13.99 1.78
C GLU A 350 -1.48 14.54 1.55
N LEU A 351 -2.47 13.67 1.34
CA LEU A 351 -3.89 14.05 1.26
C LEU A 351 -4.33 14.82 2.51
N ILE A 352 -3.95 14.31 3.69
CA ILE A 352 -4.25 14.95 4.97
C ILE A 352 -3.53 16.30 5.10
N LEU A 353 -2.25 16.38 4.73
CA LEU A 353 -1.46 17.61 4.80
C LEU A 353 -1.99 18.71 3.87
N ARG A 354 -2.49 18.33 2.69
CA ARG A 354 -3.07 19.25 1.70
C ARG A 354 -4.56 19.48 1.89
N SER A 355 -5.18 18.86 2.89
CA SER A 355 -6.65 18.88 3.04
C SER A 355 -7.19 20.29 3.27
N ASN A 356 -8.08 20.70 2.36
CA ASN A 356 -9.04 21.79 2.58
C ASN A 356 -10.27 21.29 3.35
N GLU A 357 -11.23 22.17 3.63
CA GLU A 357 -12.46 21.82 4.34
C GLU A 357 -13.22 20.65 3.68
N SER A 358 -13.34 20.66 2.35
CA SER A 358 -14.00 19.60 1.57
C SER A 358 -13.35 18.23 1.76
N ILE A 359 -12.03 18.12 1.63
CA ILE A 359 -11.32 16.84 1.87
C ILE A 359 -11.51 16.39 3.32
N ARG A 360 -11.50 17.31 4.29
CA ARG A 360 -11.68 16.94 5.70
C ARG A 360 -13.07 16.36 5.94
N GLU A 361 -14.11 16.93 5.34
CA GLU A 361 -15.46 16.38 5.39
C GLU A 361 -15.54 14.99 4.75
N GLU A 362 -14.93 14.81 3.57
CA GLU A 362 -14.86 13.52 2.89
C GLU A 362 -14.15 12.45 3.71
N LEU A 363 -13.00 12.78 4.30
CA LEU A 363 -12.29 11.89 5.23
C LEU A 363 -13.13 11.56 6.46
N ASP A 364 -13.90 12.52 6.99
CA ASP A 364 -14.78 12.28 8.14
C ASP A 364 -15.90 11.29 7.79
N ILE A 365 -16.54 11.47 6.62
CA ILE A 365 -17.56 10.55 6.06
C ILE A 365 -16.97 9.14 5.93
N LEU A 366 -15.76 9.02 5.38
CA LEU A 366 -15.10 7.74 5.15
C LEU A 366 -14.72 7.03 6.45
N ILE A 367 -14.19 7.76 7.44
CA ILE A 367 -13.88 7.20 8.75
C ILE A 367 -15.15 6.68 9.44
N GLN A 368 -16.30 7.30 9.20
CA GLN A 368 -17.59 6.82 9.72
C GLN A 368 -18.17 5.62 8.94
N GLY A 369 -17.49 5.16 7.88
CA GLY A 369 -17.94 4.05 7.03
C GLY A 369 -18.93 4.47 5.95
N GLY A 370 -19.11 5.77 5.74
CA GLY A 370 -19.86 6.32 4.62
C GLY A 370 -19.12 6.18 3.29
N THR A 371 -19.72 6.76 2.25
CA THR A 371 -19.20 6.73 0.88
C THR A 371 -19.01 8.14 0.34
N ILE A 372 -17.97 8.33 -0.46
CA ILE A 372 -17.78 9.53 -1.27
C ILE A 372 -17.94 9.17 -2.75
N GLU A 373 -18.30 10.13 -3.59
CA GLU A 373 -18.37 9.94 -5.03
C GLU A 373 -17.30 10.78 -5.72
N LYS A 374 -16.54 10.19 -6.64
CA LYS A 374 -15.54 10.90 -7.44
C LYS A 374 -15.60 10.47 -8.90
N ARG A 375 -15.21 11.39 -9.78
CA ARG A 375 -14.93 11.09 -11.18
C ARG A 375 -13.72 10.16 -11.25
N ILE A 376 -13.83 9.08 -12.02
CA ILE A 376 -12.73 8.13 -12.20
C ILE A 376 -12.10 8.26 -13.57
N HIS A 377 -10.78 8.35 -13.59
CA HIS A 377 -9.96 8.25 -14.79
C HIS A 377 -8.70 7.42 -14.49
N GLU A 378 -8.25 6.64 -15.48
CA GLU A 378 -7.11 5.72 -15.32
C GLU A 378 -5.77 6.33 -15.75
N ASP A 379 -5.77 7.51 -16.37
CA ASP A 379 -4.57 8.17 -16.87
C ASP A 379 -3.95 9.04 -15.77
N ILE A 380 -3.24 8.39 -14.84
CA ILE A 380 -2.55 9.04 -13.73
C ILE A 380 -1.08 8.64 -13.75
N THR A 381 -0.16 9.59 -13.83
CA THR A 381 1.26 9.33 -13.58
C THR A 381 1.62 9.64 -12.14
N TYR A 382 2.70 9.05 -11.62
CA TYR A 382 3.22 9.41 -10.28
C TYR A 382 3.54 10.90 -10.14
N ALA A 383 3.86 11.58 -11.24
CA ALA A 383 4.06 13.02 -11.26
C ALA A 383 2.76 13.78 -11.00
N ASP A 384 1.68 13.35 -11.65
CA ASP A 384 0.38 14.03 -11.61
C ASP A 384 -0.42 13.73 -10.35
N VAL A 385 -0.09 12.66 -9.60
CA VAL A 385 -0.82 12.23 -8.39
C VAL A 385 -1.05 13.39 -7.43
N TYR A 386 -0.08 14.29 -7.30
CA TYR A 386 -0.11 15.39 -6.33
C TYR A 386 -0.61 16.71 -6.92
N GLU A 387 -0.99 16.76 -8.19
CA GLU A 387 -1.46 17.99 -8.85
C GLU A 387 -2.90 18.35 -8.46
N THR A 388 -3.78 17.35 -8.34
CA THR A 388 -5.20 17.56 -8.03
C THR A 388 -5.68 16.59 -6.95
N GLU A 389 -6.73 16.98 -6.22
CA GLU A 389 -7.37 16.13 -5.21
C GLU A 389 -7.97 14.87 -5.85
N ASP A 390 -8.56 15.00 -7.04
CA ASP A 390 -9.12 13.88 -7.80
C ASP A 390 -8.07 12.85 -8.19
N ASN A 391 -6.85 13.27 -8.53
CA ASN A 391 -5.74 12.37 -8.83
C ASN A 391 -5.35 11.55 -7.59
N ILE A 392 -5.35 12.16 -6.40
CA ILE A 392 -5.09 11.46 -5.14
C ILE A 392 -6.18 10.42 -4.86
N TRP A 393 -7.46 10.79 -5.02
CA TRP A 393 -8.58 9.86 -4.81
C TRP A 393 -8.54 8.66 -5.77
N ASN A 394 -8.27 8.92 -7.04
CA ASN A 394 -8.12 7.87 -8.03
C ASN A 394 -6.90 6.98 -7.72
N PHE A 395 -5.76 7.56 -7.31
CA PHE A 395 -4.60 6.78 -6.87
C PHE A 395 -4.98 5.85 -5.72
N LEU A 396 -5.64 6.37 -4.67
CA LEU A 396 -6.08 5.59 -3.52
C LEU A 396 -7.05 4.48 -3.93
N PHE A 397 -7.92 4.72 -4.90
CA PHE A 397 -8.81 3.72 -5.46
C PHE A 397 -8.06 2.59 -6.19
N PHE A 398 -7.23 2.92 -7.19
CA PHE A 398 -6.52 1.90 -7.97
C PHE A 398 -5.44 1.15 -7.18
N THR A 399 -4.91 1.75 -6.11
CA THR A 399 -3.95 1.10 -5.20
C THR A 399 -4.58 0.31 -4.05
N GLY A 400 -5.92 0.26 -3.94
CA GLY A 400 -6.61 -0.58 -2.95
C GLY A 400 -6.82 0.07 -1.58
N TYR A 401 -6.72 1.39 -1.47
CA TYR A 401 -7.11 2.12 -0.25
C TYR A 401 -8.59 2.49 -0.22
N MET A 402 -9.31 2.31 -1.33
CA MET A 402 -10.75 2.52 -1.47
C MET A 402 -11.37 1.33 -2.21
N LYS A 403 -12.63 0.98 -1.91
CA LYS A 403 -13.45 0.02 -2.69
C LYS A 403 -14.60 0.70 -3.40
N LYS A 404 -14.94 0.20 -4.58
CA LYS A 404 -16.19 0.54 -5.29
C LYS A 404 -17.39 0.01 -4.49
N VAL A 405 -18.45 0.80 -4.46
CA VAL A 405 -19.79 0.42 -3.96
C VAL A 405 -20.78 0.43 -5.11
N SER A 406 -20.77 1.48 -5.92
CA SER A 406 -21.57 1.60 -7.14
C SER A 406 -20.87 2.52 -8.13
N GLU A 407 -21.35 2.51 -9.37
CA GLU A 407 -20.89 3.41 -10.43
C GLU A 407 -22.10 4.00 -11.16
N ARG A 408 -21.95 5.24 -11.62
CA ARG A 408 -22.92 5.90 -12.50
C ARG A 408 -22.18 6.56 -13.68
N TRP A 409 -22.88 6.62 -14.80
CA TRP A 409 -22.44 7.36 -15.98
C TRP A 409 -23.43 8.50 -16.22
N ASP A 410 -22.94 9.70 -16.44
CA ASP A 410 -23.79 10.89 -16.65
C ASP A 410 -23.93 11.32 -18.12
N GLY A 411 -23.33 10.56 -19.04
CA GLY A 411 -23.27 10.87 -20.47
C GLY A 411 -21.86 11.19 -20.96
N GLU A 412 -20.97 11.65 -20.08
CA GLU A 412 -19.59 12.02 -20.40
C GLU A 412 -18.61 11.26 -19.52
N ASP A 413 -18.85 11.26 -18.21
CA ASP A 413 -17.92 10.79 -17.20
C ASP A 413 -18.48 9.63 -16.38
N ILE A 414 -17.57 8.81 -15.88
CA ILE A 414 -17.90 7.75 -14.93
C ILE A 414 -17.58 8.22 -13.51
N PHE A 415 -18.59 8.21 -12.67
CA PHE A 415 -18.48 8.49 -11.24
C PHE A 415 -18.57 7.18 -10.47
N VAL A 416 -17.69 7.03 -9.49
CA VAL A 416 -17.68 5.87 -8.60
C VAL A 416 -17.95 6.32 -7.18
N SER A 417 -18.98 5.72 -6.59
CA SER A 417 -19.20 5.77 -5.15
C SER A 417 -18.26 4.78 -4.48
N MET A 418 -17.44 5.25 -3.55
CA MET A 418 -16.41 4.45 -2.90
C MET A 418 -16.32 4.70 -1.40
N ARG A 419 -15.82 3.70 -0.68
CA ARG A 419 -15.57 3.74 0.76
C ARG A 419 -14.25 3.07 1.13
N ILE A 420 -13.82 3.22 2.37
CA ILE A 420 -12.72 2.44 2.92
C ILE A 420 -13.11 0.94 2.91
N PRO A 421 -12.27 0.02 2.38
CA PRO A 421 -12.66 -1.36 2.11
C PRO A 421 -12.99 -2.16 3.38
N ASN A 422 -12.16 -2.03 4.42
CA ASN A 422 -12.22 -2.86 5.63
C ASN A 422 -11.51 -2.22 6.83
N LEU A 423 -11.53 -2.91 7.98
CA LEU A 423 -10.91 -2.44 9.21
C LEU A 423 -9.39 -2.33 9.12
N GLU A 424 -8.74 -3.19 8.33
CA GLU A 424 -7.29 -3.10 8.10
C GLU A 424 -6.93 -1.75 7.48
N VAL A 425 -7.56 -1.37 6.37
CA VAL A 425 -7.28 -0.08 5.71
C VAL A 425 -7.79 1.09 6.57
N LYS A 426 -8.94 0.95 7.25
CA LYS A 426 -9.46 1.97 8.18
C LYS A 426 -8.45 2.29 9.28
N SER A 427 -7.73 1.29 9.78
CA SER A 427 -6.68 1.47 10.80
C SER A 427 -5.53 2.35 10.28
N VAL A 428 -5.15 2.22 9.01
CA VAL A 428 -4.11 3.04 8.37
C VAL A 428 -4.56 4.51 8.32
N TYR A 429 -5.78 4.78 7.84
CA TYR A 429 -6.32 6.15 7.82
C TYR A 429 -6.36 6.75 9.24
N ARG A 430 -6.91 6.02 10.23
CA ARG A 430 -6.96 6.49 11.63
C ARG A 430 -5.57 6.79 12.18
N HIS A 431 -4.58 5.95 11.87
CA HIS A 431 -3.21 6.17 12.32
C HIS A 431 -2.58 7.42 11.70
N GLN A 432 -2.74 7.63 10.38
CA GLN A 432 -2.19 8.82 9.71
C GLN A 432 -2.87 10.11 10.19
N ILE A 433 -4.19 10.10 10.36
CA ILE A 433 -4.95 11.23 10.90
C ILE A 433 -4.48 11.58 12.31
N ARG A 434 -4.34 10.57 13.18
CA ARG A 434 -3.84 10.78 14.55
C ARG A 434 -2.44 11.35 14.57
N SER A 435 -1.52 10.76 13.78
CA SER A 435 -0.13 11.23 13.67
C SER A 435 -0.03 12.67 13.17
N TRP A 436 -0.89 13.06 12.23
CA TRP A 436 -0.99 14.44 11.76
C TRP A 436 -1.52 15.38 12.83
N PHE A 437 -2.59 15.00 13.53
CA PHE A 437 -3.17 15.81 14.59
C PHE A 437 -2.19 16.03 15.76
N ASP A 438 -1.47 14.98 16.17
CA ASP A 438 -0.44 15.07 17.20
C ASP A 438 0.66 16.08 16.81
N ARG A 439 1.03 16.16 15.53
CA ARG A 439 1.99 17.17 15.02
C ARG A 439 1.44 18.58 15.10
N ILE A 440 0.16 18.78 14.74
CA ILE A 440 -0.49 20.09 14.86
C ILE A 440 -0.48 20.55 16.30
N VAL A 441 -0.89 19.68 17.23
CA VAL A 441 -0.90 19.97 18.67
C VAL A 441 0.49 20.36 19.18
N VAL A 442 1.54 19.63 18.78
CA VAL A 442 2.92 19.96 19.17
C VAL A 442 3.39 21.29 18.58
N SER A 443 2.98 21.62 17.35
CA SER A 443 3.37 22.87 16.68
C SER A 443 2.57 24.11 17.11
N THR A 444 1.45 23.91 17.81
CA THR A 444 0.56 24.98 18.25
C THR A 444 1.21 25.76 19.40
N ASP A 445 1.13 27.09 19.36
CA ASP A 445 1.48 27.91 20.53
C ASP A 445 0.40 27.73 21.61
N ARG A 446 0.84 27.26 22.79
CA ARG A 446 -0.04 26.90 23.92
C ARG A 446 0.01 27.93 25.04
N ASN A 447 0.79 28.99 24.87
CA ASN A 447 0.96 30.03 25.88
C ASN A 447 -0.37 30.70 26.26
N GLU A 448 -1.26 30.90 25.29
CA GLU A 448 -2.59 31.47 25.53
C GLU A 448 -3.47 30.51 26.34
N LEU A 449 -3.46 29.21 26.03
CA LEU A 449 -4.17 28.20 26.82
C LEU A 449 -3.65 28.15 28.26
N TYR A 450 -2.33 28.18 28.45
CA TYR A 450 -1.71 28.20 29.78
C TYR A 450 -2.09 29.46 30.56
N ALA A 451 -2.08 30.62 29.89
CA ALA A 451 -2.50 31.87 30.51
C ALA A 451 -3.98 31.85 30.91
N ALA A 452 -4.85 31.27 30.08
CA ALA A 452 -6.28 31.11 30.38
C ALA A 452 -6.49 30.23 31.63
N ILE A 453 -5.79 29.09 31.74
CA ILE A 453 -5.82 28.21 32.91
C ILE A 453 -5.38 28.94 34.18
N ILE A 454 -4.27 29.68 34.14
CA ILE A 454 -3.76 30.44 35.31
C ILE A 454 -4.75 31.53 35.72
N ARG A 455 -5.38 32.20 34.75
CA ARG A 455 -6.37 33.26 34.99
C ARG A 455 -7.77 32.73 35.32
N LYS A 456 -7.98 31.40 35.23
CA LYS A 456 -9.28 30.75 35.38
C LYS A 456 -10.32 31.24 34.36
N ASP A 457 -9.86 31.62 33.18
CA ASP A 457 -10.67 32.15 32.09
C ASP A 457 -11.21 30.98 31.26
N THR A 458 -12.40 30.50 31.64
CA THR A 458 -13.02 29.33 31.03
C THR A 458 -13.50 29.60 29.61
N GLU A 459 -13.93 30.83 29.30
CA GLU A 459 -14.35 31.22 27.95
C GLU A 459 -13.16 31.21 26.99
N ALA A 460 -12.00 31.74 27.41
CA ALA A 460 -10.78 31.64 26.61
C ALA A 460 -10.33 30.17 26.43
N MET A 461 -10.45 29.34 27.46
CA MET A 461 -10.18 27.90 27.34
C MET A 461 -11.10 27.22 26.32
N GLU A 462 -12.41 27.50 26.37
CA GLU A 462 -13.41 26.96 25.44
C GLU A 462 -13.06 27.31 23.99
N ASN A 463 -12.79 28.58 23.72
CA ASN A 463 -12.49 29.08 22.38
C ASN A 463 -11.21 28.44 21.83
N ILE A 464 -10.11 28.44 22.60
CA ILE A 464 -8.83 27.88 22.14
C ILE A 464 -8.94 26.37 21.89
N LEU A 465 -9.60 25.63 22.80
CA LEU A 465 -9.75 24.18 22.65
C LEU A 465 -10.70 23.83 21.49
N THR A 466 -11.75 24.62 21.26
CA THR A 466 -12.69 24.46 20.14
C THR A 466 -12.01 24.76 18.80
N ASP A 467 -11.31 25.89 18.67
CA ASP A 467 -10.60 26.29 17.44
C ASP A 467 -9.58 25.23 16.97
N LEU A 468 -8.92 24.57 17.93
CA LEU A 468 -7.97 23.50 17.63
C LEU A 468 -8.66 22.18 17.28
N LEU A 469 -9.79 21.87 17.91
CA LEU A 469 -10.61 20.72 17.53
C LEU A 469 -11.24 20.89 16.15
N GLU A 470 -11.60 22.12 15.74
CA GLU A 470 -12.09 22.41 14.39
C GLU A 470 -11.06 22.07 13.31
N LYS A 471 -9.77 22.26 13.62
CA LYS A 471 -8.67 21.87 12.73
C LYS A 471 -8.50 20.35 12.62
N SER A 472 -9.08 19.54 13.49
CA SER A 472 -8.94 18.08 13.45
C SER A 472 -9.78 17.43 12.34
N ILE A 473 -9.29 16.29 11.81
CA ILE A 473 -10.02 15.42 10.89
C ILE A 473 -10.62 14.31 11.74
N SER A 474 -11.95 14.30 11.88
CA SER A 474 -12.72 13.34 12.67
C SER A 474 -12.61 13.42 14.20
N THR A 475 -13.76 13.65 14.85
CA THR A 475 -13.94 13.61 16.31
C THR A 475 -15.18 12.81 16.75
N PHE A 476 -15.85 12.11 15.83
CA PHE A 476 -17.20 11.60 16.09
C PHE A 476 -17.24 10.21 16.75
N ASP A 477 -16.23 9.37 16.49
CA ASP A 477 -15.95 8.10 17.21
C ASP A 477 -14.95 8.32 18.36
N SER A 478 -14.77 9.57 18.78
CA SER A 478 -13.91 9.93 19.89
C SER A 478 -14.60 9.57 21.20
N ASP A 479 -14.29 8.40 21.74
CA ASP A 479 -14.57 8.10 23.13
C ASP A 479 -13.83 9.11 24.03
N GLU A 480 -14.23 9.21 25.29
CA GLU A 480 -13.64 10.11 26.29
C GLU A 480 -12.10 10.07 26.30
N SER A 481 -11.51 8.90 26.02
CA SER A 481 -10.07 8.69 25.88
C SER A 481 -9.40 9.55 24.78
N PHE A 482 -10.09 9.88 23.69
CA PHE A 482 -9.56 10.79 22.65
C PHE A 482 -9.43 12.20 23.18
N TYR A 483 -10.50 12.74 23.78
CA TYR A 483 -10.49 14.11 24.33
C TYR A 483 -9.55 14.25 25.52
N HIS A 484 -9.46 13.20 26.34
CA HIS A 484 -8.46 13.07 27.39
C HIS A 484 -7.04 13.13 26.81
N GLY A 485 -6.73 12.32 25.79
CA GLY A 485 -5.42 12.35 25.13
C GLY A 485 -5.10 13.69 24.49
N TYR A 486 -6.10 14.33 23.87
CA TYR A 486 -6.00 15.67 23.30
C TYR A 486 -5.67 16.71 24.36
N LEU A 487 -6.45 16.81 25.44
CA LEU A 487 -6.20 17.78 26.50
C LEU A 487 -4.86 17.51 27.19
N LEU A 488 -4.52 16.25 27.48
CA LEU A 488 -3.23 15.89 28.07
C LEU A 488 -2.06 16.35 27.19
N SER A 489 -2.17 16.17 25.87
CA SER A 489 -1.16 16.65 24.91
C SER A 489 -1.05 18.18 24.91
N MET A 490 -2.19 18.88 24.95
CA MET A 490 -2.24 20.35 25.07
C MET A 490 -1.63 20.86 26.38
N LEU A 491 -1.73 20.10 27.47
CA LEU A 491 -1.15 20.43 28.77
C LEU A 491 0.32 20.01 28.93
N THR A 492 0.86 19.23 27.99
CA THR A 492 2.23 18.69 28.09
C THR A 492 3.27 19.80 27.87
N GLY A 493 4.04 20.17 28.88
CA GLY A 493 5.02 21.26 28.77
C GLY A 493 4.50 22.60 29.30
N PHE A 494 3.40 22.57 30.06
CA PHE A 494 2.99 23.68 30.92
C PHE A 494 4.16 24.12 31.83
N PRO A 495 4.62 25.39 31.74
CA PRO A 495 5.83 25.84 32.45
C PRO A 495 5.72 25.68 33.96
N SER A 496 6.68 24.98 34.57
CA SER A 496 6.74 24.71 36.01
C SER A 496 5.68 23.73 36.55
N TYR A 497 4.99 22.98 35.69
CA TYR A 497 4.04 21.95 36.10
C TYR A 497 4.40 20.58 35.49
N GLY A 498 3.87 19.51 36.09
CA GLY A 498 3.91 18.16 35.55
C GLY A 498 2.49 17.63 35.39
N ALA A 499 2.08 17.36 34.14
CA ALA A 499 0.79 16.74 33.84
C ALA A 499 0.82 15.24 34.15
N ARG A 500 -0.19 14.76 34.90
CA ARG A 500 -0.43 13.34 35.16
C ARG A 500 -1.89 13.03 34.90
N ALA A 501 -2.15 11.86 34.35
CA ALA A 501 -3.50 11.39 34.06
C ALA A 501 -3.86 10.19 34.93
N ASN A 502 -5.14 10.07 35.32
CA ASN A 502 -5.71 8.90 36.01
C ASN A 502 -4.94 8.45 37.28
N ARG A 503 -4.30 9.39 37.99
CA ARG A 503 -3.64 9.11 39.27
C ARG A 503 -4.69 9.09 40.37
N GLU A 504 -4.52 8.21 41.36
CA GLU A 504 -5.41 8.18 42.53
C GLU A 504 -5.27 9.47 43.35
N GLU A 505 -6.40 10.15 43.58
CA GLU A 505 -6.55 11.36 44.39
C GLU A 505 -7.90 11.30 45.11
N GLY A 506 -7.91 11.61 46.41
CA GLY A 506 -9.11 11.45 47.24
C GLY A 506 -9.66 10.02 47.18
N ASP A 507 -10.95 9.90 46.86
CA ASP A 507 -11.69 8.63 46.74
C ASP A 507 -11.88 8.16 45.28
N GLY A 508 -11.05 8.66 44.35
CA GLY A 508 -11.15 8.31 42.93
C GLY A 508 -9.90 8.62 42.11
N ARG A 509 -10.10 8.86 40.81
CA ARG A 509 -9.04 9.14 39.84
C ARG A 509 -9.49 10.30 38.94
N PRO A 510 -9.04 11.54 39.19
CA PRO A 510 -9.30 12.63 38.26
C PRO A 510 -8.69 12.33 36.89
N ASP A 511 -9.33 12.85 35.84
CA ASP A 511 -8.85 12.66 34.47
C ASP A 511 -7.42 13.18 34.31
N ILE A 512 -7.19 14.47 34.57
CA ILE A 512 -5.86 15.09 34.43
C ILE A 512 -5.60 16.03 35.60
N VAL A 513 -4.38 15.96 36.15
CA VAL A 513 -3.88 16.88 37.17
C VAL A 513 -2.57 17.51 36.71
N LEU A 514 -2.48 18.84 36.81
CA LEU A 514 -1.24 19.59 36.71
C LEU A 514 -0.67 19.81 38.11
N TYR A 515 0.38 19.07 38.45
CA TYR A 515 1.10 19.28 39.71
C TYR A 515 2.13 20.39 39.55
N PRO A 516 2.15 21.40 40.42
CA PRO A 516 3.16 22.44 40.39
C PRO A 516 4.49 21.88 40.89
N ARG A 517 5.60 22.32 40.26
CA ARG A 517 6.94 22.03 40.76
C ARG A 517 7.25 22.75 42.06
N LYS A 518 6.56 23.86 42.33
CA LYS A 518 6.63 24.59 43.59
C LYS A 518 5.35 24.30 44.38
N PRO A 519 5.41 23.63 45.53
CA PRO A 519 4.21 23.29 46.31
C PRO A 519 3.36 24.49 46.76
N ARG A 520 3.89 25.72 46.66
CA ARG A 520 3.17 26.97 46.97
C ARG A 520 2.26 27.46 45.85
N ASP A 521 2.47 26.98 44.62
CA ASP A 521 1.56 27.27 43.52
C ASP A 521 0.38 26.28 43.60
N PRO A 522 -0.83 26.62 43.11
CA PRO A 522 -1.96 25.72 43.15
C PRO A 522 -1.80 24.57 42.14
N ALA A 523 -2.33 23.38 42.46
CA ALA A 523 -2.53 22.33 41.46
C ALA A 523 -3.81 22.59 40.66
N TYR A 524 -3.84 22.14 39.41
CA TYR A 524 -5.04 22.23 38.56
C TYR A 524 -5.59 20.85 38.26
N ILE A 525 -6.88 20.63 38.54
CA ILE A 525 -7.60 19.39 38.21
C ILE A 525 -8.48 19.66 36.99
N PHE A 526 -8.54 18.71 36.07
CA PHE A 526 -9.45 18.72 34.94
C PHE A 526 -10.25 17.43 34.95
N GLU A 527 -11.57 17.54 34.98
CA GLU A 527 -12.51 16.41 34.87
C GLU A 527 -13.31 16.53 33.57
N LEU A 528 -13.34 15.46 32.79
CA LEU A 528 -13.85 15.47 31.42
C LEU A 528 -15.17 14.70 31.31
N LYS A 529 -16.04 15.18 30.42
CA LYS A 529 -17.24 14.46 29.97
C LYS A 529 -17.41 14.57 28.47
N VAL A 530 -18.05 13.57 27.87
CA VAL A 530 -18.42 13.59 26.44
C VAL A 530 -19.93 13.49 26.28
N ARG A 531 -20.47 14.26 25.34
CA ARG A 531 -21.88 14.21 24.92
C ARG A 531 -21.98 14.11 23.40
N LYS A 532 -23.01 13.39 22.93
CA LYS A 532 -23.31 13.26 21.49
C LYS A 532 -24.12 14.42 20.92
N LYS A 533 -24.72 15.25 21.78
CA LYS A 533 -25.60 16.37 21.41
C LYS A 533 -25.22 17.62 22.19
N TYR A 534 -25.11 18.76 21.51
CA TYR A 534 -24.72 20.05 22.09
C TYR A 534 -25.61 20.47 23.26
N ASN A 535 -26.93 20.24 23.15
CA ASN A 535 -27.90 20.57 24.19
C ASN A 535 -27.80 19.71 25.47
N ARG A 536 -26.88 18.75 25.53
CA ARG A 536 -26.60 17.91 26.71
C ARG A 536 -25.29 18.26 27.40
N MET A 537 -24.51 19.22 26.86
CA MET A 537 -23.19 19.53 27.39
C MET A 537 -23.25 20.12 28.81
N ALA A 538 -24.25 20.95 29.10
CA ALA A 538 -24.47 21.50 30.46
C ALA A 538 -24.72 20.39 31.51
N ASP A 539 -25.47 19.35 31.13
CA ASP A 539 -25.68 18.17 31.98
C ASP A 539 -24.34 17.45 32.24
N GLY A 540 -23.45 17.40 31.24
CA GLY A 540 -22.10 16.83 31.39
C GLY A 540 -21.20 17.66 32.31
N LEU A 541 -21.25 18.99 32.19
CA LEU A 541 -20.51 19.87 33.09
C LEU A 541 -20.95 19.68 34.55
N SER A 542 -22.26 19.56 34.77
CA SER A 542 -22.83 19.29 36.10
C SER A 542 -22.38 17.94 36.66
N GLU A 543 -22.38 16.90 35.83
CA GLU A 543 -21.89 15.56 36.22
C GLU A 543 -20.39 15.58 36.61
N ALA A 544 -19.57 16.35 35.90
CA ALA A 544 -18.16 16.52 36.23
C ALA A 544 -17.96 17.24 37.57
N TYR A 545 -18.74 18.28 37.86
CA TYR A 545 -18.72 18.94 39.17
C TYR A 545 -19.11 18.00 40.31
N ASP A 546 -20.20 17.25 40.14
CA ASP A 546 -20.66 16.27 41.12
C ASP A 546 -19.57 15.21 41.37
N GLN A 547 -18.85 14.80 40.32
CA GLN A 547 -17.75 13.84 40.42
C GLN A 547 -16.54 14.41 41.17
N ILE A 548 -16.12 15.65 40.88
CA ILE A 548 -15.03 16.34 41.60
C ILE A 548 -15.33 16.40 43.10
N GLU A 549 -16.56 16.79 43.45
CA GLU A 549 -17.00 16.92 44.84
C GLU A 549 -17.12 15.57 45.54
N THR A 550 -17.85 14.62 44.94
CA THR A 550 -18.15 13.32 45.56
C THR A 550 -16.89 12.48 45.74
N ARG A 551 -15.91 12.62 44.85
CA ARG A 551 -14.63 11.89 44.93
C ARG A 551 -13.57 12.63 45.73
N ARG A 552 -13.87 13.83 46.24
CA ARG A 552 -12.98 14.61 47.11
C ARG A 552 -11.59 14.80 46.51
N TYR A 553 -11.53 15.09 45.20
CA TYR A 553 -10.25 15.21 44.49
C TYR A 553 -9.39 16.36 45.03
N GLU A 554 -10.00 17.50 45.38
CA GLU A 554 -9.27 18.64 45.95
C GLU A 554 -8.66 18.29 47.32
N ASP A 555 -9.39 17.55 48.16
CA ASP A 555 -8.91 17.13 49.48
C ASP A 555 -7.67 16.23 49.37
N GLY A 556 -7.66 15.27 48.45
CA GLY A 556 -6.49 14.39 48.22
C GLY A 556 -5.21 15.16 47.88
N ILE A 557 -5.32 16.16 47.00
CA ILE A 557 -4.17 17.00 46.64
C ILE A 557 -3.74 17.90 47.80
N LEU A 558 -4.69 18.43 48.59
CA LEU A 558 -4.36 19.24 49.76
C LEU A 558 -3.66 18.40 50.85
N ASP A 559 -4.07 17.15 51.06
CA ASP A 559 -3.44 16.20 51.98
C ASP A 559 -1.99 15.88 51.60
N ASP A 560 -1.67 15.90 50.29
CA ASP A 560 -0.30 15.78 49.76
C ASP A 560 0.58 17.02 50.02
N GLY A 561 0.02 18.09 50.63
CA GLY A 561 0.75 19.27 51.11
C GLY A 561 0.89 20.41 50.11
N TYR A 562 0.08 20.43 49.05
CA TYR A 562 0.00 21.54 48.10
C TYR A 562 -0.80 22.73 48.69
N ALA A 563 -0.39 23.96 48.37
CA ALA A 563 -0.96 25.17 48.98
C ALA A 563 -2.34 25.58 48.45
N GLY A 564 -2.82 24.95 47.39
CA GLY A 564 -4.14 25.22 46.82
C GLY A 564 -4.47 24.32 45.64
N VAL A 565 -5.75 24.28 45.29
CA VAL A 565 -6.29 23.51 44.18
C VAL A 565 -7.27 24.37 43.38
N VAL A 566 -7.30 24.16 42.07
CA VAL A 566 -8.25 24.78 41.15
C VAL A 566 -8.79 23.69 40.24
N SER A 567 -10.08 23.40 40.31
CA SER A 567 -10.69 22.35 39.50
C SER A 567 -11.53 22.92 38.35
N PHE A 568 -11.33 22.35 37.17
CA PHE A 568 -12.11 22.63 35.97
C PHE A 568 -12.91 21.39 35.57
N ALA A 569 -14.17 21.62 35.21
CA ALA A 569 -14.98 20.65 34.47
C ALA A 569 -14.94 21.02 32.99
N ILE A 570 -14.80 20.06 32.09
CA ILE A 570 -14.88 20.29 30.64
C ILE A 570 -15.77 19.23 30.01
N CYS A 571 -16.81 19.66 29.29
CA CYS A 571 -17.65 18.76 28.50
C CYS A 571 -17.40 18.96 27.01
N PHE A 572 -17.00 17.90 26.31
CA PHE A 572 -16.80 17.88 24.86
C PHE A 572 -18.05 17.37 24.12
N CYS A 573 -18.28 17.90 22.92
CA CYS A 573 -19.27 17.40 21.96
C CYS A 573 -18.78 17.67 20.54
N LYS A 574 -18.44 16.62 19.79
CA LYS A 574 -17.89 16.71 18.43
C LYS A 574 -16.63 17.58 18.41
N LYS A 575 -16.62 18.72 17.71
CA LYS A 575 -15.47 19.63 17.62
C LYS A 575 -15.55 20.85 18.55
N SER A 576 -16.45 20.82 19.54
CA SER A 576 -16.63 21.93 20.49
C SER A 576 -16.57 21.44 21.93
N CYS A 577 -16.29 22.34 22.86
CA CYS A 577 -16.33 22.09 24.30
C CYS A 577 -16.95 23.25 25.05
N ILE A 578 -17.47 22.96 26.25
CA ILE A 578 -17.73 23.95 27.29
C ILE A 578 -16.84 23.63 28.49
N ALA A 579 -16.33 24.65 29.15
CA ALA A 579 -15.46 24.57 30.31
C ALA A 579 -16.05 25.41 31.45
N GLY A 580 -15.86 24.94 32.66
CA GLY A 580 -16.39 25.62 33.83
C GLY A 580 -15.50 25.43 35.04
N LEU A 581 -15.45 26.48 35.85
CA LEU A 581 -14.67 26.50 37.08
C LEU A 581 -15.52 25.91 38.20
N TYR A 582 -15.04 24.85 38.84
CA TYR A 582 -15.65 24.34 40.05
C TYR A 582 -15.39 25.32 41.19
N THR A 583 -16.45 25.71 41.88
CA THR A 583 -16.38 26.48 43.12
C THR A 583 -17.23 25.77 44.16
N HIS A 584 -16.68 25.52 45.35
CA HIS A 584 -17.46 25.05 46.48
C HIS A 584 -18.69 25.94 46.69
N ARG A 585 -19.87 25.30 46.73
CA ARG A 585 -21.13 25.98 47.01
C ARG A 585 -21.28 26.29 48.49
#